data_AF-A0A7U3GQZ3-F1
#
_entry.id   AF-A0A7U3GQZ3-F1
#
_cell.length_a   1.000
_cell.length_b   1.000
_cell.length_c   1.000
_cell.angle_alpha   90.00
_cell.angle_beta   90.00
_cell.angle_gamma   90.00
#
_symmetry.space_group_name_H-M   'P 1'
#
loop_
_entity.id
_entity.type
_entity.pdbx_description
1 polymer ?
#
loop_
_entity_poly.entity_id
_entity_poly.type
_entity_poly.pdbx_seq_one_letter_code
_entity_poly.pdbx_strand_id
1 'polypeptide(L)'
;MDKKEFSTKYMSKEMRRMIFKLMLLSEIKEKKRYPYELIELMATQKAAFIGSKKDEIKNDIYNIIRGLEKSGYVKIVSSNGRKQDKKYYKITPQGRAALLKSKKLMLSYMKELVRLVK
;
A
#
# COMPACT_ATOMS: atom_id res chain seq x y z
N MET A 1 12.98 7.57 21.64
CA MET A 1 12.26 6.34 21.23
C MET A 1 12.26 6.24 19.73
N ASP A 2 12.74 5.12 19.19
CA ASP A 2 12.77 4.88 17.74
C ASP A 2 11.34 4.58 17.24
N LYS A 3 10.91 5.22 16.13
CA LYS A 3 9.57 5.03 15.55
C LYS A 3 9.29 3.57 15.21
N LYS A 4 10.36 2.81 14.93
CA LYS A 4 10.31 1.38 14.63
C LYS A 4 9.92 0.54 15.84
N GLU A 5 10.35 0.94 17.03
CA GLU A 5 10.07 0.25 18.30
C GLU A 5 8.61 0.46 18.75
N PHE A 6 8.06 1.65 18.51
CA PHE A 6 6.66 1.96 18.80
C PHE A 6 5.68 1.21 17.88
N SER A 7 5.95 1.15 16.56
CA SER A 7 5.08 0.50 15.58
C SER A 7 5.06 -1.03 15.70
N THR A 8 6.10 -1.62 16.27
CA THR A 8 6.21 -3.07 16.46
C THR A 8 5.58 -3.52 17.78
N LYS A 9 5.67 -2.70 18.83
CA LYS A 9 5.19 -3.04 20.17
C LYS A 9 3.67 -2.86 20.37
N TYR A 10 3.04 -1.89 19.70
CA TYR A 10 1.63 -1.54 19.95
C TYR A 10 0.69 -1.68 18.75
N MET A 11 1.21 -1.84 17.53
CA MET A 11 0.38 -2.10 16.34
C MET A 11 0.35 -3.60 16.01
N SER A 12 -0.85 -4.12 15.70
CA SER A 12 -0.97 -5.50 15.22
C SER A 12 -0.40 -5.64 13.81
N LYS A 13 0.05 -6.85 13.47
CA LYS A 13 0.52 -7.19 12.11
C LYS A 13 -0.56 -6.94 11.04
N GLU A 14 -1.82 -7.18 11.40
CA GLU A 14 -2.97 -6.95 10.52
C GLU A 14 -3.18 -5.46 10.23
N MET A 15 -3.06 -4.62 11.26
CA MET A 15 -3.16 -3.17 11.09
C MET A 15 -2.04 -2.62 10.21
N ARG A 16 -0.79 -3.09 10.40
CA ARG A 16 0.34 -2.74 9.52
C ARG A 16 0.06 -3.16 8.07
N ARG A 17 -0.44 -4.38 7.84
CA ARG A 17 -0.82 -4.86 6.50
C ARG A 17 -1.94 -4.04 5.87
N MET A 18 -2.96 -3.65 6.64
CA MET A 18 -4.04 -2.80 6.15
C MET A 18 -3.51 -1.43 5.70
N ILE A 19 -2.69 -0.78 6.53
CA ILE A 19 -2.07 0.50 6.20
C ILE A 19 -1.20 0.38 4.95
N PHE A 20 -0.43 -0.70 4.85
CA PHE A 20 0.43 -0.94 3.69
C PHE A 20 -0.38 -1.09 2.38
N LYS A 21 -1.52 -1.78 2.40
CA LYS A 21 -2.45 -1.84 1.26
C LYS A 21 -2.93 -0.47 0.82
N LEU A 22 -3.30 0.40 1.78
CA LEU A 22 -3.78 1.76 1.49
C LEU A 22 -2.67 2.63 0.91
N MET A 23 -1.44 2.48 1.40
CA MET A 23 -0.27 3.19 0.87
C MET A 23 0.01 2.79 -0.58
N LEU A 24 0.05 1.48 -0.87
CA LEU A 24 0.20 0.98 -2.25
C LEU A 24 -0.89 1.50 -3.18
N LEU A 25 -2.15 1.46 -2.74
CA LEU A 25 -3.27 1.95 -3.53
C LEU A 25 -3.18 3.47 -3.76
N SER A 26 -2.65 4.23 -2.79
CA SER A 26 -2.39 5.66 -2.95
C SER A 26 -1.27 5.94 -3.96
N GLU A 27 -0.17 5.19 -3.95
CA GLU A 27 0.91 5.37 -4.92
C GLU A 27 0.48 5.05 -6.35
N ILE A 28 -0.32 4.00 -6.53
CA ILE A 28 -0.87 3.59 -7.83
C ILE A 28 -1.91 4.61 -8.34
N LYS A 29 -2.55 5.37 -7.44
CA LYS A 29 -3.49 6.43 -7.81
C LYS A 29 -2.78 7.61 -8.48
N GLU A 30 -1.67 8.06 -7.91
CA GLU A 30 -0.93 9.26 -8.36
C GLU A 30 -0.38 9.09 -9.78
N LYS A 31 0.18 7.91 -10.07
CA LYS A 31 0.73 7.59 -11.40
C LYS A 31 0.63 6.09 -11.65
N LYS A 32 0.53 5.70 -12.94
CA LYS A 32 0.78 4.30 -13.32
C LYS A 32 2.22 3.94 -12.91
N ARG A 33 2.38 2.90 -12.09
CA ARG A 33 3.69 2.46 -11.59
C ARG A 33 3.95 1.04 -12.05
N TYR A 34 5.19 0.71 -12.39
CA TYR A 34 5.58 -0.68 -12.62
C TYR A 34 6.01 -1.36 -11.30
N PRO A 35 6.04 -2.70 -11.22
CA PRO A 35 6.25 -3.40 -9.95
C PRO A 35 7.54 -3.02 -9.22
N TYR A 36 8.64 -2.89 -9.96
CA TYR A 36 9.94 -2.56 -9.37
C TYR A 36 9.99 -1.12 -8.80
N GLU A 37 9.35 -0.15 -9.45
CA GLU A 37 9.17 1.21 -8.90
C GLU A 37 8.47 1.19 -7.54
N LEU A 38 7.41 0.40 -7.38
CA LEU A 38 6.70 0.28 -6.12
C LEU A 38 7.55 -0.38 -5.04
N ILE A 39 8.34 -1.39 -5.41
CA ILE A 39 9.25 -2.07 -4.48
C ILE A 39 10.31 -1.10 -3.97
N GLU A 40 10.98 -0.37 -4.86
CA GLU A 40 12.00 0.60 -4.45
C GLU A 40 11.41 1.72 -3.59
N LEU A 41 10.26 2.27 -3.98
CA LEU A 41 9.61 3.36 -3.23
C LEU A 41 9.18 2.91 -1.83
N MET A 42 8.58 1.72 -1.71
CA MET A 42 8.13 1.21 -0.42
C MET A 42 9.29 0.77 0.47
N ALA A 43 10.35 0.19 -0.11
CA ALA A 43 11.55 -0.21 0.63
C ALA A 43 12.37 0.99 1.13
N THR A 44 12.37 2.11 0.41
CA THR A 44 13.14 3.31 0.81
C THR A 44 12.35 4.20 1.76
N GLN A 45 11.13 4.57 1.38
CA GLN A 45 10.38 5.59 2.13
C GLN A 45 9.62 4.99 3.31
N LYS A 46 9.27 3.70 3.26
CA LYS A 46 8.26 3.10 4.14
C LYS A 46 8.76 1.85 4.89
N ALA A 47 10.00 1.39 4.65
CA ALA A 47 10.56 0.23 5.37
C ALA A 47 10.62 0.43 6.89
N ALA A 48 10.86 1.66 7.36
CA ALA A 48 10.83 1.99 8.78
C ALA A 48 9.44 1.75 9.42
N PHE A 49 8.35 1.92 8.66
CA PHE A 49 6.99 1.70 9.15
C PHE A 49 6.61 0.21 9.17
N ILE A 50 7.12 -0.56 8.21
CA ILE A 50 6.77 -1.97 8.04
C ILE A 50 7.66 -2.86 8.92
N GLY A 51 8.88 -2.43 9.21
CA GLY A 51 9.84 -3.19 10.02
C GLY A 51 10.45 -4.41 9.30
N SER A 52 10.24 -4.52 7.98
CA SER A 52 10.64 -5.67 7.17
C SER A 52 11.84 -5.39 6.27
N LYS A 53 12.57 -6.45 5.90
CA LYS A 53 13.65 -6.40 4.91
C LYS A 53 13.09 -6.19 3.49
N LYS A 54 13.93 -5.70 2.56
CA LYS A 54 13.53 -5.40 1.17
C LYS A 54 12.89 -6.60 0.45
N ASP A 55 13.43 -7.81 0.64
CA ASP A 55 12.90 -9.03 0.01
C ASP A 55 11.52 -9.44 0.55
N GLU A 56 11.29 -9.25 1.84
CA GLU A 56 9.97 -9.45 2.46
C GLU A 56 8.95 -8.45 1.91
N ILE A 57 9.35 -7.17 1.80
CA ILE A 57 8.52 -6.11 1.22
C ILE A 57 8.15 -6.43 -0.23
N LYS A 58 9.10 -6.95 -1.02
CA LYS A 58 8.85 -7.40 -2.40
C LYS A 58 7.72 -8.45 -2.45
N ASN A 59 7.82 -9.50 -1.63
CA ASN A 59 6.80 -10.55 -1.58
C ASN A 59 5.44 -10.01 -1.12
N ASP A 60 5.42 -9.16 -0.10
CA ASP A 60 4.18 -8.54 0.37
C ASP A 60 3.53 -7.64 -0.69
N ILE A 61 4.31 -6.88 -1.46
CA ILE A 61 3.80 -6.06 -2.57
C ILE A 61 3.13 -6.93 -3.63
N TYR A 62 3.78 -8.01 -4.08
CA TYR A 62 3.16 -8.89 -5.07
C TYR A 62 1.87 -9.53 -4.55
N ASN A 63 1.87 -9.99 -3.30
CA ASN A 63 0.68 -10.58 -2.68
C ASN A 63 -0.46 -9.57 -2.54
N ILE A 64 -0.15 -8.36 -2.09
CA ILE A 64 -1.13 -7.29 -1.95
C ILE A 64 -1.70 -6.89 -3.30
N ILE A 65 -0.84 -6.67 -4.30
CA ILE A 65 -1.31 -6.24 -5.62
C ILE A 65 -2.17 -7.32 -6.27
N ARG A 66 -1.77 -8.59 -6.16
CA ARG A 66 -2.61 -9.71 -6.62
C ARG A 66 -3.97 -9.70 -5.93
N GLY A 67 -4.02 -9.42 -4.62
CA GLY A 67 -5.27 -9.26 -3.89
C GLY A 67 -6.11 -8.08 -4.39
N LEU A 68 -5.49 -6.91 -4.58
CA LEU A 68 -6.16 -5.70 -5.09
C LEU A 68 -6.69 -5.88 -6.52
N GLU A 69 -5.96 -6.62 -7.35
CA GLU A 69 -6.38 -6.99 -8.70
C GLU A 69 -7.58 -7.93 -8.68
N LYS A 70 -7.51 -9.01 -7.89
CA LYS A 70 -8.65 -9.94 -7.70
C LYS A 70 -9.91 -9.25 -7.19
N SER A 71 -9.75 -8.23 -6.33
CA SER A 71 -10.87 -7.42 -5.83
C SER A 71 -11.34 -6.30 -6.78
N GLY A 72 -10.73 -6.15 -7.96
CA GLY A 72 -11.12 -5.15 -8.95
C GLY A 72 -10.66 -3.72 -8.64
N TYR A 73 -9.80 -3.51 -7.63
CA TYR A 73 -9.32 -2.18 -7.22
C TYR A 73 -8.12 -1.69 -8.05
N VAL A 74 -7.35 -2.62 -8.61
CA VAL A 74 -6.20 -2.36 -9.48
C VAL A 74 -6.34 -3.22 -10.73
N LYS A 75 -5.82 -2.74 -11.86
CA LYS A 75 -5.66 -3.54 -13.08
C LYS A 75 -4.25 -3.43 -13.61
N ILE A 76 -3.78 -4.51 -14.23
CA ILE A 76 -2.52 -4.54 -14.97
C ILE A 76 -2.77 -4.06 -16.40
N VAL A 77 -1.93 -3.13 -16.87
CA VAL A 77 -1.95 -2.64 -18.26
C VAL A 77 -0.56 -2.76 -18.86
N SER A 78 -0.46 -3.23 -20.10
CA SER A 78 0.78 -3.26 -20.87
C SER A 78 1.01 -1.95 -21.60
N SER A 79 2.26 -1.51 -21.67
CA SER A 79 2.66 -0.37 -22.50
C SER A 79 2.88 -0.82 -23.95
N ASN A 80 1.84 -0.69 -24.78
CA ASN A 80 1.92 -0.65 -26.25
C ASN A 80 2.77 -1.75 -26.93
N GLY A 81 2.31 -3.00 -26.84
CA GLY A 81 2.43 -4.04 -27.88
C GLY A 81 3.81 -4.30 -28.52
N ARG A 82 4.92 -4.01 -27.84
CA ARG A 82 6.28 -4.31 -28.33
C ARG A 82 6.92 -5.38 -27.45
N LYS A 83 7.80 -6.18 -28.04
CA LYS A 83 8.41 -7.44 -27.56
C LYS A 83 8.98 -7.48 -26.11
N GLN A 84 9.00 -6.37 -25.38
CA GLN A 84 9.22 -6.30 -23.94
C GLN A 84 8.16 -5.40 -23.26
N ASP A 85 6.93 -5.90 -23.20
CA ASP A 85 5.81 -5.17 -22.59
C ASP A 85 6.03 -5.00 -21.08
N LYS A 86 6.39 -3.77 -20.68
CA LYS A 86 6.37 -3.38 -19.27
C LYS A 86 4.93 -3.39 -18.77
N LYS A 87 4.68 -4.20 -17.74
CA LYS A 87 3.41 -4.24 -17.01
C LYS A 87 3.36 -3.09 -16.01
N TYR A 88 2.26 -2.33 -16.04
CA TYR A 88 1.99 -1.25 -15.11
C TYR A 88 0.72 -1.54 -14.32
N TYR A 89 0.71 -1.11 -13.07
CA TYR A 89 -0.48 -1.10 -12.25
C TYR A 89 -1.22 0.22 -12.42
N LYS A 90 -2.54 0.14 -12.62
CA LYS A 90 -3.44 1.29 -12.71
C LYS A 90 -4.61 1.11 -11.75
N ILE A 91 -4.90 2.13 -10.95
CA ILE A 91 -6.08 2.10 -10.08
C ILE A 91 -7.37 2.15 -10.91
N THR A 92 -8.38 1.39 -10.50
CA THR A 92 -9.72 1.44 -11.13
C THR A 92 -10.59 2.52 -10.48
N PRO A 93 -11.73 2.89 -11.09
CA PRO A 93 -12.72 3.76 -10.42
C PRO A 93 -13.18 3.20 -9.08
N GLN A 94 -13.42 1.89 -9.00
CA GLN A 94 -13.77 1.19 -7.76
C GLN A 94 -12.65 1.30 -6.72
N GLY A 95 -11.39 1.10 -7.13
CA GLY A 95 -10.23 1.28 -6.26
C GLY A 95 -10.08 2.70 -5.73
N ARG A 96 -10.35 3.72 -6.57
CA ARG A 96 -10.36 5.13 -6.14
C ARG A 96 -11.42 5.40 -5.08
N ALA A 97 -12.63 4.89 -5.28
CA ALA A 97 -13.73 5.04 -4.32
C ALA A 97 -13.41 4.32 -3.00
N ALA A 98 -12.87 3.10 -3.07
CA ALA A 98 -12.44 2.34 -1.89
C ALA A 98 -11.33 3.09 -1.12
N LEU A 99 -10.31 3.60 -1.81
CA LEU A 99 -9.23 4.37 -1.18
C LEU A 99 -9.78 5.60 -0.44
N LEU A 100 -10.71 6.34 -1.05
CA LEU A 100 -11.32 7.52 -0.44
C LEU A 100 -12.12 7.16 0.82
N LYS A 101 -12.97 6.14 0.74
CA LYS A 101 -13.76 5.66 1.89
C LYS A 101 -12.85 5.20 3.03
N SER A 102 -11.84 4.39 2.73
CA SER A 102 -10.89 3.90 3.73
C SER A 102 -10.07 5.02 4.37
N LYS A 103 -9.66 6.04 3.60
CA LYS A 103 -8.97 7.22 4.16
C LYS A 103 -9.87 7.98 5.14
N LYS A 104 -11.14 8.21 4.78
CA LYS A 104 -12.11 8.87 5.68
C LYS A 104 -12.31 8.08 6.97
N LEU A 105 -12.51 6.77 6.85
CA LEU A 105 -12.72 5.88 8.00
C LEU A 105 -11.50 5.89 8.93
N MET A 106 -10.29 5.77 8.37
CA MET A 106 -9.05 5.79 9.14
C MET A 106 -8.85 7.10 9.88
N LEU A 107 -9.15 8.24 9.26
CA LEU A 107 -9.11 9.54 9.93
C LEU A 107 -10.12 9.64 11.07
N SER A 108 -11.31 9.06 10.92
CA SER A 108 -12.32 9.01 11.99
C SER A 108 -11.81 8.20 13.18
N TYR A 109 -11.33 6.99 12.93
CA TYR A 109 -10.79 6.12 13.99
C TYR A 109 -9.58 6.75 14.68
N MET A 110 -8.69 7.41 13.94
CA MET A 110 -7.56 8.10 14.57
C MET A 110 -8.02 9.25 15.48
N LYS A 111 -9.06 9.99 15.11
CA LYS A 111 -9.63 11.04 15.98
C LYS A 111 -10.21 10.45 17.27
N GLU A 112 -10.91 9.33 17.18
CA GLU A 112 -11.47 8.63 18.33
C GLU A 112 -10.37 8.07 19.24
N LEU A 113 -9.34 7.44 18.67
CA LEU A 113 -8.18 6.95 19.44
C LEU A 113 -7.46 8.08 20.19
N VAL A 114 -7.26 9.24 19.55
CA VAL A 114 -6.66 10.40 20.21
C VAL A 114 -7.53 10.93 21.36
N ARG A 115 -8.86 10.82 21.25
CA ARG A 115 -9.77 11.19 22.35
C ARG A 115 -9.72 10.21 23.52
N LEU A 116 -9.47 8.93 23.28
CA LEU A 116 -9.41 7.90 24.33
C LEU A 116 -8.11 7.94 25.15
N VAL A 117 -7.04 8.49 24.58
CA VAL A 117 -5.71 8.56 25.21
C VAL A 117 -5.46 9.93 25.86
N LYS A 118 -6.35 10.91 25.63
CA LYS A 118 -6.39 12.20 26.33
C LYS A 118 -7.32 12.11 27.54
#